data_AF-A0A2J4XWK8-F1
#
_entry.id   AF-A0A2J4XWK8-F1
#
_cell.length_a   1.000
_cell.length_b   1.000
_cell.length_c   1.000
_cell.angle_alpha   90.00
_cell.angle_beta   90.00
_cell.angle_gamma   90.00
#
_symmetry.space_group_name_H-M   'P 1'
#
loop_
_entity.id
_entity.type
_entity.pdbx_description
1 polymer ?
#
loop_
_entity_poly.entity_id
_entity_poly.type
_entity_poly.pdbx_seq_one_letter_code
_entity_poly.pdbx_strand_id
1 'polypeptide(L)'
;MYKRQELRRIENRYNGTVNRYFLCDRGRFGYGYVNLKDRPRQPVQRRGDDLITLNAEQAMQGAADILRQSKKVIGIGSPRASIESNFALRELVGAENFYTGIAKGEQARLQMMLKVLREGGIHTPALREIESYDAVLILGEDITQTGARIALAVRQAVKGKAREMAAAQKVADWQIAAILNIGQRAKHPLFVTNIDDTRLDDIAAWTYRAPVEDQARLGFAIAHALDD
;
A
#
# COMPACT_ATOMS: atom_id res chain seq x y z
N MET A 1 17.60 1.02 -16.22
CA MET A 1 18.60 0.70 -17.27
C MET A 1 19.57 -0.33 -16.72
N TYR A 2 19.65 -1.54 -17.30
CA TYR A 2 20.59 -2.59 -16.88
C TYR A 2 21.94 -2.37 -17.56
N LYS A 3 23.02 -2.24 -16.78
CA LYS A 3 24.41 -2.23 -17.30
C LYS A 3 25.21 -3.16 -16.38
N ARG A 4 25.73 -4.28 -16.95
CA ARG A 4 26.37 -5.41 -16.25
C ARG A 4 25.44 -6.30 -15.40
N GLN A 5 24.25 -6.65 -15.90
CA GLN A 5 23.24 -7.50 -15.21
C GLN A 5 22.75 -7.01 -13.82
N GLU A 6 23.18 -5.83 -13.39
CA GLU A 6 22.74 -5.21 -12.14
C GLU A 6 21.64 -4.17 -12.39
N LEU A 7 20.66 -4.14 -11.50
CA LEU A 7 19.64 -3.10 -11.49
C LEU A 7 20.23 -1.82 -10.89
N ARG A 8 20.33 -0.75 -11.70
CA ARG A 8 21.00 0.49 -11.28
C ARG A 8 20.06 1.59 -10.81
N ARG A 9 18.87 1.68 -11.41
CA ARG A 9 17.91 2.76 -11.16
C ARG A 9 16.51 2.32 -11.53
N ILE A 10 15.55 2.70 -10.71
CA ILE A 10 14.11 2.68 -11.03
C ILE A 10 13.69 4.11 -11.37
N GLU A 11 13.00 4.24 -12.49
CA GLU A 11 12.38 5.49 -12.92
C GLU A 11 10.89 5.27 -13.10
N ASN A 12 10.14 6.33 -12.84
CA ASN A 12 8.71 6.29 -13.06
C ASN A 12 8.40 6.42 -14.55
N ARG A 13 7.37 5.70 -15.00
CA ARG A 13 6.71 5.94 -16.28
C ARG A 13 5.43 6.72 -16.02
N TYR A 14 5.18 7.76 -16.83
CA TYR A 14 3.94 8.51 -16.69
C TYR A 14 2.71 7.62 -16.87
N ASN A 15 1.84 7.65 -15.87
CA ASN A 15 0.50 7.06 -15.95
C ASN A 15 -0.52 8.03 -15.34
N GLY A 16 -1.40 8.59 -16.17
CA GLY A 16 -2.36 9.62 -15.77
C GLY A 16 -3.43 9.18 -14.77
N THR A 17 -3.70 7.88 -14.64
CA THR A 17 -4.75 7.34 -13.76
C THR A 17 -4.20 6.83 -12.43
N VAL A 18 -2.91 6.46 -12.37
CA VAL A 18 -2.30 5.85 -11.18
C VAL A 18 -1.46 6.85 -10.39
N ASN A 19 -0.35 7.32 -10.97
CA ASN A 19 0.68 8.03 -10.21
C ASN A 19 1.28 9.27 -10.93
N ARG A 20 0.86 9.57 -12.16
CA ARG A 20 1.45 10.60 -13.03
C ARG A 20 2.97 10.46 -13.04
N TYR A 21 3.69 11.48 -12.58
CA TYR A 21 5.15 11.47 -12.45
C TYR A 21 5.65 11.07 -11.06
N PHE A 22 4.75 10.83 -10.09
CA PHE A 22 5.12 10.50 -8.73
C PHE A 22 5.64 9.07 -8.58
N LEU A 23 6.76 8.95 -7.86
CA LEU A 23 7.32 7.69 -7.36
C LEU A 23 7.88 7.97 -5.97
N CYS A 24 7.36 7.27 -4.97
CA CYS A 24 7.80 7.42 -3.58
C CYS A 24 9.21 6.85 -3.38
N ASP A 25 9.85 7.22 -2.26
CA ASP A 25 11.21 6.79 -1.95
C ASP A 25 11.35 5.28 -1.88
N ARG A 26 10.38 4.57 -1.29
CA ARG A 26 10.37 3.10 -1.28
C ARG A 26 10.36 2.51 -2.69
N GLY A 27 9.57 3.08 -3.60
CA GLY A 27 9.56 2.63 -5.00
C GLY A 27 10.82 3.02 -5.78
N ARG A 28 11.42 4.16 -5.43
CA ARG A 28 12.63 4.67 -6.08
C ARG A 28 13.90 3.96 -5.64
N PHE A 29 14.02 3.61 -4.35
CA PHE A 29 15.26 3.14 -3.74
C PHE A 29 15.17 1.72 -3.16
N GLY A 30 13.98 1.13 -3.07
CA GLY A 30 13.75 -0.17 -2.43
C GLY A 30 14.24 -1.39 -3.19
N TYR A 31 15.01 -1.24 -4.27
CA TYR A 31 15.41 -2.34 -5.17
C TYR A 31 16.73 -3.02 -4.82
N GLY A 32 17.39 -2.61 -3.72
CA GLY A 32 18.71 -3.13 -3.33
C GLY A 32 18.78 -4.64 -3.19
N TYR A 33 17.68 -5.29 -2.78
CA TYR A 33 17.58 -6.75 -2.61
C TYR A 33 17.89 -7.54 -3.89
N VAL A 34 17.71 -6.95 -5.08
CA VAL A 34 17.96 -7.60 -6.37
C VAL A 34 19.45 -7.90 -6.57
N ASN A 35 20.31 -7.00 -6.07
CA ASN A 35 21.77 -7.03 -6.28
C ASN A 35 22.54 -7.59 -5.07
N LEU A 36 21.85 -8.08 -4.03
CA LEU A 36 22.50 -8.66 -2.85
C LEU A 36 23.43 -9.82 -3.22
N LYS A 37 24.63 -9.84 -2.61
CA LYS A 37 25.66 -10.85 -2.87
C LYS A 37 25.25 -12.23 -2.36
N ASP A 38 24.53 -12.25 -1.24
CA ASP A 38 24.00 -13.41 -0.54
C ASP A 38 22.60 -13.83 -1.04
N ARG A 39 22.09 -13.22 -2.12
CA ARG A 39 20.85 -13.65 -2.76
C ARG A 39 20.97 -15.12 -3.20
N PRO A 40 20.06 -16.03 -2.82
CA PRO A 40 20.09 -17.42 -3.29
C PRO A 40 19.97 -17.48 -4.82
N ARG A 41 20.99 -18.04 -5.49
CA ARG A 41 21.04 -18.17 -6.96
C ARG A 41 21.04 -19.62 -7.44
N GLN A 42 21.28 -20.57 -6.54
CA GLN A 42 21.33 -21.99 -6.84
C GLN A 42 20.44 -22.73 -5.84
N PRO A 43 19.74 -23.79 -6.26
CA PRO A 43 19.07 -24.69 -5.34
C PRO A 43 20.07 -25.31 -4.37
N VAL A 44 19.65 -25.49 -3.11
CA VAL A 44 20.45 -26.12 -2.07
C VAL A 44 19.63 -27.19 -1.37
N GLN A 45 20.27 -28.30 -1.02
CA GLN A 45 19.68 -29.38 -0.22
C GLN A 45 20.49 -29.55 1.06
N ARG A 46 19.81 -29.60 2.21
CA ARG A 46 20.43 -29.97 3.48
C ARG A 46 20.51 -31.49 3.58
N ARG A 47 21.71 -32.03 3.84
CA ARG A 47 21.95 -33.46 4.14
C ARG A 47 22.71 -33.56 5.46
N GLY A 48 22.01 -33.93 6.54
CA GLY A 48 22.56 -33.83 7.89
C GLY A 48 22.84 -32.36 8.24
N ASP A 49 24.08 -32.07 8.61
CA ASP A 49 24.55 -30.71 8.93
C ASP A 49 25.07 -29.94 7.70
N ASP A 50 25.28 -30.61 6.57
CA ASP A 50 25.85 -30.01 5.36
C ASP A 50 24.79 -29.45 4.41
N LEU A 51 25.15 -28.36 3.71
CA LEU A 51 24.37 -27.79 2.60
C LEU A 51 25.07 -28.08 1.27
N ILE A 52 24.39 -28.81 0.39
CA ILE A 52 24.90 -29.21 -0.92
C ILE A 52 24.18 -28.41 -2.00
N THR A 53 24.94 -27.77 -2.88
CA THR A 53 24.40 -27.09 -4.07
C THR A 53 23.97 -28.11 -5.10
N LEU A 54 22.77 -27.94 -5.66
CA LEU A 54 22.22 -28.78 -6.72
C LEU A 54 22.10 -27.97 -8.02
N ASN A 55 22.06 -28.67 -9.15
CA ASN A 55 21.57 -28.06 -10.39
C ASN A 55 20.03 -28.06 -10.44
N ALA A 56 19.45 -27.36 -11.42
CA ALA A 56 17.99 -27.21 -11.53
C ALA A 56 17.25 -28.55 -11.73
N GLU A 57 17.80 -29.46 -12.55
CA GLU A 57 17.19 -30.76 -12.85
C GLU A 57 17.18 -31.67 -11.61
N GLN A 58 18.30 -31.75 -10.89
CA GLN A 58 18.42 -32.49 -9.62
C GLN A 58 17.46 -31.96 -8.56
N ALA A 59 17.34 -30.62 -8.45
CA ALA A 59 16.42 -30.00 -7.51
C ALA A 59 14.95 -30.31 -7.83
N MET A 60 14.58 -30.24 -9.12
CA MET A 60 13.22 -30.55 -9.57
C MET A 60 12.86 -32.02 -9.38
N GLN A 61 13.73 -32.94 -9.77
CA GLN A 61 13.51 -34.36 -9.60
C GLN A 61 13.41 -34.72 -8.11
N GLY A 62 14.32 -34.20 -7.28
CA GLY A 62 14.30 -34.41 -5.83
C GLY A 62 13.02 -33.88 -5.17
N ALA A 63 12.56 -32.69 -5.56
CA ALA A 63 11.30 -32.14 -5.08
C ALA A 63 10.09 -33.00 -5.51
N ALA A 64 10.06 -33.45 -6.77
CA ALA A 64 9.00 -34.32 -7.29
C ALA A 64 8.94 -35.66 -6.54
N ASP A 65 10.09 -36.26 -6.26
CA ASP A 65 10.17 -37.53 -5.54
C ASP A 65 9.71 -37.39 -4.08
N ILE A 66 10.09 -36.31 -3.40
CA ILE A 66 9.57 -35.97 -2.06
C ILE A 66 8.04 -35.85 -2.10
N LEU A 67 7.49 -35.14 -3.08
CA LEU A 67 6.05 -34.94 -3.20
C LEU A 67 5.32 -36.26 -3.46
N ARG A 68 5.85 -37.14 -4.33
CA ARG A 68 5.25 -38.48 -4.61
C ARG A 68 5.24 -39.40 -3.38
N GLN A 69 6.27 -39.30 -2.53
CA GLN A 69 6.38 -40.12 -1.32
C GLN A 69 5.60 -39.55 -0.14
N SER A 70 5.22 -38.28 -0.20
CA SER A 70 4.52 -37.58 0.87
C SER A 70 3.04 -37.97 0.91
N LYS A 71 2.55 -38.39 2.08
CA LYS A 71 1.13 -38.68 2.30
C LYS A 71 0.28 -37.42 2.55
N LYS A 72 0.91 -36.34 2.99
CA LYS A 72 0.28 -35.05 3.29
C LYS A 72 1.21 -33.95 2.84
N VAL A 73 0.68 -33.02 2.06
CA VAL A 73 1.40 -31.86 1.54
C VAL A 73 0.57 -30.63 1.87
N ILE A 74 1.23 -29.57 2.34
CA ILE A 74 0.59 -28.26 2.53
C ILE A 74 1.36 -27.23 1.72
N GLY A 75 0.64 -26.23 1.20
CA GLY A 75 1.21 -25.09 0.49
C GLY A 75 1.05 -23.84 1.33
N ILE A 76 2.15 -23.17 1.65
CA ILE A 76 2.13 -21.88 2.33
C ILE A 76 2.49 -20.81 1.29
N GLY A 77 1.48 -20.09 0.83
CA GLY A 77 1.62 -18.96 -0.07
C GLY A 77 2.20 -17.72 0.61
N SER A 78 2.18 -16.61 -0.11
CA SER A 78 2.65 -15.33 0.42
C SER A 78 1.91 -14.15 -0.20
N PRO A 79 1.54 -13.12 0.58
CA PRO A 79 1.01 -11.87 0.03
C PRO A 79 2.04 -11.09 -0.81
N ARG A 80 3.33 -11.47 -0.76
CA ARG A 80 4.41 -10.90 -1.57
C ARG A 80 4.72 -11.73 -2.83
N ALA A 81 4.12 -12.91 -2.98
CA ALA A 81 4.24 -13.73 -4.19
C ALA A 81 3.28 -13.23 -5.28
N SER A 82 3.58 -13.57 -6.53
CA SER A 82 2.66 -13.27 -7.62
C SER A 82 1.37 -14.09 -7.49
N ILE A 83 0.29 -13.61 -8.11
CA ILE A 83 -1.00 -14.33 -8.11
C ILE A 83 -0.82 -15.70 -8.80
N GLU A 84 -0.05 -15.75 -9.88
CA GLU A 84 0.24 -16.97 -10.63
C GLU A 84 1.02 -17.98 -9.78
N SER A 85 1.97 -17.52 -8.96
CA SER A 85 2.76 -18.38 -8.09
C SER A 85 1.90 -18.98 -6.98
N ASN A 86 1.07 -18.15 -6.34
CA ASN A 86 0.10 -18.62 -5.34
C ASN A 86 -0.94 -19.57 -5.96
N PHE A 87 -1.41 -19.28 -7.17
CA PHE A 87 -2.33 -20.13 -7.91
C PHE A 87 -1.71 -21.49 -8.22
N ALA A 88 -0.51 -21.52 -8.82
CA ALA A 88 0.17 -22.77 -9.14
C ALA A 88 0.43 -23.63 -7.88
N LEU A 89 0.83 -23.00 -6.77
CA LEU A 89 1.00 -23.71 -5.50
C LEU A 89 -0.32 -24.27 -4.98
N ARG A 90 -1.41 -23.49 -5.04
CA ARG A 90 -2.75 -23.92 -4.63
C ARG A 90 -3.25 -25.10 -5.46
N GLU A 91 -3.06 -25.07 -6.77
CA GLU A 91 -3.44 -26.19 -7.65
C GLU A 91 -2.60 -27.44 -7.37
N LEU A 92 -1.32 -27.27 -7.00
CA LEU A 92 -0.45 -28.40 -6.66
C LEU A 92 -0.85 -29.12 -5.36
N VAL A 93 -1.26 -28.37 -4.33
CA VAL A 93 -1.55 -28.95 -2.99
C VAL A 93 -3.03 -29.17 -2.72
N GLY A 94 -3.92 -28.64 -3.56
CA GLY A 94 -5.36 -28.60 -3.32
C GLY A 94 -5.79 -27.40 -2.49
N ALA A 95 -7.02 -26.92 -2.71
CA ALA A 95 -7.53 -25.71 -2.07
C ALA A 95 -7.63 -25.85 -0.54
N GLU A 96 -7.91 -27.06 -0.06
CA GLU A 96 -8.03 -27.43 1.35
C GLU A 96 -6.69 -27.49 2.09
N ASN A 97 -5.57 -27.64 1.37
CA ASN A 97 -4.21 -27.68 1.96
C ASN A 97 -3.39 -26.42 1.66
N PHE A 98 -4.00 -25.41 1.03
CA PHE A 98 -3.37 -24.14 0.75
C PHE A 98 -3.67 -23.12 1.85
N TYR A 99 -2.62 -22.44 2.31
CA TYR A 99 -2.67 -21.39 3.32
C TYR A 99 -2.03 -20.12 2.76
N THR A 100 -2.62 -18.96 3.04
CA THR A 100 -2.18 -17.68 2.46
C THR A 100 -0.83 -17.18 2.98
N GLY A 101 -0.30 -17.79 4.04
CA GLY A 101 0.87 -17.30 4.77
C GLY A 101 0.58 -16.06 5.62
N ILE A 102 -0.70 -15.68 5.77
CA ILE A 102 -1.17 -14.56 6.59
C ILE A 102 -1.71 -15.08 7.93
N ALA A 103 -1.42 -14.38 9.02
CA ALA A 103 -1.93 -14.74 10.33
C ALA A 103 -3.47 -14.70 10.37
N LYS A 104 -4.10 -15.64 11.08
CA LYS A 104 -5.57 -15.81 11.12
C LYS A 104 -6.32 -14.51 11.47
N GLY A 105 -5.83 -13.74 12.46
CA GLY A 105 -6.46 -12.48 12.87
C GLY A 105 -6.33 -11.35 11.84
N GLU A 106 -5.24 -11.33 11.06
CA GLU A 106 -5.09 -10.40 9.94
C GLU A 106 -5.98 -10.82 8.76
N GLN A 107 -6.02 -12.12 8.43
CA GLN A 107 -6.90 -12.66 7.40
C GLN A 107 -8.37 -12.32 7.67
N ALA A 108 -8.84 -12.44 8.92
CA ALA A 108 -10.21 -12.09 9.30
C ALA A 108 -10.52 -10.60 9.06
N ARG A 109 -9.58 -9.70 9.38
CA ARG A 109 -9.72 -8.26 9.12
C ARG A 109 -9.74 -7.95 7.64
N LEU A 110 -8.87 -8.58 6.84
CA LEU A 110 -8.86 -8.44 5.38
C LEU A 110 -10.19 -8.88 4.76
N GLN A 111 -10.78 -9.98 5.24
CA GLN A 111 -12.10 -10.43 4.79
C GLN A 111 -13.21 -9.44 5.17
N MET A 112 -13.15 -8.86 6.38
CA MET A 112 -14.08 -7.81 6.80
C MET A 112 -13.96 -6.56 5.92
N MET A 113 -12.74 -6.10 5.63
CA MET A 113 -12.51 -4.97 4.72
C MET A 113 -13.07 -5.24 3.34
N LEU A 114 -12.84 -6.44 2.78
CA LEU A 114 -13.40 -6.83 1.48
C LEU A 114 -14.93 -6.86 1.49
N LYS A 115 -15.54 -7.34 2.58
CA LYS A 115 -16.99 -7.33 2.76
C LYS A 115 -17.52 -5.90 2.72
N VAL A 116 -16.94 -4.99 3.51
CA VAL A 116 -17.35 -3.56 3.53
C VAL A 116 -17.19 -2.92 2.16
N LEU A 117 -16.08 -3.15 1.46
CA LEU A 117 -15.85 -2.58 0.14
C LEU A 117 -16.81 -3.10 -0.95
N ARG A 118 -17.31 -4.33 -0.81
CA ARG A 118 -18.24 -4.94 -1.79
C ARG A 118 -19.70 -4.65 -1.47
N GLU A 119 -20.05 -4.67 -0.19
CA GLU A 119 -21.44 -4.68 0.28
C GLU A 119 -21.85 -3.36 0.94
N GLY A 120 -20.90 -2.51 1.35
CA GLY A 120 -21.18 -1.30 2.11
C GLY A 120 -21.78 -0.16 1.29
N GLY A 121 -21.78 -0.24 -0.04
CA GLY A 121 -22.31 0.81 -0.92
C GLY A 121 -21.49 2.12 -0.91
N ILE A 122 -20.36 2.14 -0.21
CA ILE A 122 -19.48 3.31 -0.11
C ILE A 122 -18.59 3.36 -1.36
N HIS A 123 -18.65 4.50 -2.07
CA HIS A 123 -17.77 4.74 -3.21
C HIS A 123 -16.30 4.70 -2.78
N THR A 124 -15.49 3.91 -3.51
CA THR A 124 -14.05 3.85 -3.29
C THR A 124 -13.36 4.74 -4.32
N PRO A 125 -12.86 5.92 -3.94
CA PRO A 125 -12.31 6.87 -4.90
C PRO A 125 -11.01 6.37 -5.52
N ALA A 126 -10.79 6.77 -6.77
CA ALA A 126 -9.47 6.66 -7.38
C ALA A 126 -8.48 7.64 -6.71
N LEU A 127 -7.18 7.34 -6.75
CA LEU A 127 -6.14 8.21 -6.17
C LEU A 127 -6.18 9.65 -6.66
N ARG A 128 -6.62 9.86 -7.91
CA ARG A 128 -6.77 11.19 -8.51
C ARG A 128 -8.00 11.93 -7.99
N GLU A 129 -9.08 11.21 -7.72
CA GLU A 129 -10.32 11.77 -7.23
C GLU A 129 -10.16 12.38 -5.83
N ILE A 130 -9.32 11.75 -4.99
CA ILE A 130 -8.97 12.27 -3.67
C ILE A 130 -8.44 13.71 -3.76
N GLU A 131 -7.72 14.08 -4.84
CA GLU A 131 -7.15 15.44 -5.01
C GLU A 131 -8.22 16.54 -5.12
N SER A 132 -9.47 16.19 -5.46
CA SER A 132 -10.59 17.14 -5.60
C SER A 132 -11.50 17.23 -4.37
N TYR A 133 -11.22 16.47 -3.30
CA TYR A 133 -12.06 16.51 -2.10
C TYR A 133 -11.83 17.80 -1.32
N ASP A 134 -12.91 18.34 -0.79
CA ASP A 134 -12.98 19.59 -0.05
C ASP A 134 -12.95 19.41 1.48
N ALA A 135 -13.01 18.16 1.96
CA ALA A 135 -12.76 17.75 3.33
C ALA A 135 -12.20 16.32 3.35
N VAL A 136 -11.29 16.04 4.29
CA VAL A 136 -10.70 14.71 4.46
C VAL A 136 -10.62 14.34 5.93
N LEU A 137 -11.08 13.13 6.28
CA LEU A 137 -10.90 12.52 7.60
C LEU A 137 -10.05 11.25 7.46
N ILE A 138 -8.98 11.16 8.24
CA ILE A 138 -8.12 9.98 8.34
C ILE A 138 -8.31 9.39 9.74
N LEU A 139 -8.81 8.15 9.80
CA LEU A 139 -9.06 7.44 11.06
C LEU A 139 -7.98 6.39 11.32
N GLY A 140 -7.14 6.63 12.32
CA GLY A 140 -6.22 5.65 12.91
C GLY A 140 -5.11 5.15 12.00
N GLU A 141 -4.66 5.98 11.04
CA GLU A 141 -3.71 5.56 10.01
C GLU A 141 -2.67 6.66 9.68
N ASP A 142 -1.39 6.30 9.65
CA ASP A 142 -0.35 7.15 9.07
C ASP A 142 -0.10 6.79 7.60
N ILE A 143 -0.91 7.38 6.72
CA ILE A 143 -0.80 7.19 5.27
C ILE A 143 0.52 7.70 4.69
N THR A 144 1.33 8.46 5.44
CA THR A 144 2.67 8.86 4.97
C THR A 144 3.64 7.67 4.96
N GLN A 145 3.40 6.66 5.80
CA GLN A 145 4.19 5.43 5.88
C GLN A 145 3.59 4.30 5.02
N THR A 146 2.27 4.16 5.03
CA THR A 146 1.59 3.02 4.39
C THR A 146 1.17 3.31 2.95
N GLY A 147 0.86 4.58 2.64
CA GLY A 147 0.24 4.99 1.38
C GLY A 147 0.75 6.32 0.85
N ALA A 148 2.06 6.45 0.59
CA ALA A 148 2.68 7.72 0.19
C ALA A 148 2.00 8.45 -1.00
N ARG A 149 1.39 7.72 -1.95
CA ARG A 149 0.62 8.35 -3.02
C ARG A 149 -0.73 8.88 -2.52
N ILE A 150 -1.42 8.18 -1.63
CA ILE A 150 -2.62 8.70 -0.95
C ILE A 150 -2.26 9.95 -0.15
N ALA A 151 -1.17 9.92 0.62
CA ALA A 151 -0.69 11.07 1.38
C ALA A 151 -0.47 12.31 0.50
N LEU A 152 0.20 12.15 -0.65
CA LEU A 152 0.37 13.28 -1.57
C LEU A 152 -0.97 13.73 -2.19
N ALA A 153 -1.94 12.83 -2.44
CA ALA A 153 -3.26 13.21 -2.94
C ALA A 153 -4.04 14.04 -1.92
N VAL A 154 -4.04 13.63 -0.65
CA VAL A 154 -4.60 14.41 0.48
C VAL A 154 -3.92 15.77 0.59
N ARG A 155 -2.59 15.86 0.41
CA ARG A 155 -1.90 17.16 0.38
C ARG A 155 -2.34 18.06 -0.78
N GLN A 156 -2.74 17.49 -1.93
CA GLN A 156 -3.32 18.28 -3.02
C GLN A 156 -4.73 18.74 -2.67
N ALA A 157 -5.55 17.85 -2.09
CA ALA A 157 -6.90 18.14 -1.61
C ALA A 157 -6.89 19.34 -0.65
N VAL A 158 -6.04 19.31 0.38
CA VAL A 158 -5.90 20.42 1.34
C VAL A 158 -5.57 21.76 0.68
N LYS A 159 -4.74 21.75 -0.38
CA LYS A 159 -4.38 22.94 -1.16
C LYS A 159 -5.46 23.40 -2.14
N GLY A 160 -6.51 22.61 -2.35
CA GLY A 160 -7.61 22.90 -3.27
C GLY A 160 -8.31 24.22 -2.97
N LYS A 161 -8.44 24.59 -1.69
CA LYS A 161 -9.18 25.80 -1.30
C LYS A 161 -8.57 27.08 -1.85
N ALA A 162 -7.24 27.17 -1.85
CA ALA A 162 -6.53 28.30 -2.45
C ALA A 162 -6.78 28.39 -3.97
N ARG A 163 -6.88 27.25 -4.67
CA ARG A 163 -7.20 27.22 -6.10
C ARG A 163 -8.65 27.62 -6.38
N GLU A 164 -9.59 27.14 -5.58
CA GLU A 164 -11.01 27.53 -5.66
C GLU A 164 -11.16 29.07 -5.52
N MET A 165 -10.50 29.66 -4.52
CA MET A 165 -10.51 31.11 -4.30
C MET A 165 -9.87 31.88 -5.46
N ALA A 166 -8.77 31.37 -6.01
CA ALA A 166 -8.10 32.01 -7.15
C ALA A 166 -8.94 31.94 -8.43
N ALA A 167 -9.59 30.81 -8.68
CA ALA A 167 -10.51 30.63 -9.80
C ALA A 167 -11.70 31.59 -9.71
N ALA A 168 -12.25 31.81 -8.50
CA ALA A 168 -13.30 32.81 -8.27
C ALA A 168 -12.86 34.24 -8.61
N GLN A 169 -11.55 34.53 -8.52
CA GLN A 169 -10.95 35.81 -8.91
C GLN A 169 -10.43 35.83 -10.35
N LYS A 170 -10.75 34.81 -11.16
CA LYS A 170 -10.30 34.66 -12.56
C LYS A 170 -8.77 34.63 -12.72
N VAL A 171 -8.05 34.22 -11.67
CA VAL A 171 -6.61 33.96 -11.76
C VAL A 171 -6.40 32.62 -12.45
N ALA A 172 -5.48 32.59 -13.42
CA ALA A 172 -5.21 31.39 -14.18
C ALA A 172 -4.42 30.35 -13.35
N ASP A 173 -4.71 29.07 -13.53
CA ASP A 173 -4.13 27.95 -12.76
C ASP A 173 -2.60 27.87 -12.82
N TRP A 174 -1.97 28.39 -13.88
CA TRP A 174 -0.51 28.41 -14.03
C TRP A 174 0.17 29.52 -13.22
N GLN A 175 -0.58 30.51 -12.72
CA GLN A 175 -0.05 31.61 -11.90
C GLN A 175 0.07 31.20 -10.42
N ILE A 176 0.88 30.18 -10.14
CA ILE A 176 1.02 29.57 -8.80
C ILE A 176 1.31 30.61 -7.70
N ALA A 177 2.16 31.60 -7.98
CA ALA A 177 2.47 32.67 -7.01
C ALA A 177 1.23 33.49 -6.62
N ALA A 178 0.36 33.80 -7.58
CA ALA A 178 -0.87 34.54 -7.32
C ALA A 178 -1.88 33.70 -6.52
N ILE A 179 -2.02 32.42 -6.88
CA ILE A 179 -2.89 31.46 -6.15
C ILE A 179 -2.45 31.35 -4.69
N LEU A 180 -1.15 31.19 -4.44
CA LEU A 180 -0.60 31.10 -3.08
C LEU A 180 -0.79 32.39 -2.28
N ASN A 181 -0.74 33.55 -2.92
CA ASN A 181 -0.99 34.85 -2.27
C ASN A 181 -2.46 35.06 -1.90
N ILE A 182 -3.39 34.62 -2.75
CA ILE A 182 -4.83 34.73 -2.48
C ILE A 182 -5.25 33.80 -1.34
N GLY A 183 -4.77 32.56 -1.36
CA GLY A 183 -5.16 31.51 -0.43
C GLY A 183 -4.18 31.27 0.72
N GLN A 184 -3.36 32.24 1.13
CA GLN A 184 -2.19 32.05 2.02
C GLN A 184 -2.43 31.12 3.22
N ARG A 185 -3.60 31.18 3.85
CA ARG A 185 -3.99 30.32 4.97
C ARG A 185 -5.20 29.43 4.69
N ALA A 186 -5.78 29.54 3.49
CA ALA A 186 -6.97 28.83 3.11
C ALA A 186 -6.63 27.37 2.79
N LYS A 187 -7.24 26.46 3.55
CA LYS A 187 -7.06 25.02 3.42
C LYS A 187 -8.42 24.35 3.47
N HIS A 188 -8.60 23.30 2.67
CA HIS A 188 -9.68 22.36 2.94
C HIS A 188 -9.37 21.62 4.25
N PRO A 189 -10.35 21.40 5.13
CA PRO A 189 -10.13 20.76 6.42
C PRO A 189 -9.62 19.34 6.24
N LEU A 190 -8.51 19.06 6.91
CA LEU A 190 -7.98 17.71 7.11
C LEU A 190 -8.05 17.38 8.60
N PHE A 191 -8.76 16.31 8.93
CA PHE A 191 -8.86 15.76 10.28
C PHE A 191 -8.05 14.47 10.33
N VAL A 192 -7.19 14.32 11.34
CA VAL A 192 -6.36 13.13 11.52
C VAL A 192 -6.57 12.57 12.91
N THR A 193 -6.83 11.27 13.01
CA THR A 193 -6.75 10.54 14.27
C THR A 193 -5.62 9.54 14.20
N ASN A 194 -4.79 9.47 15.23
CA ASN A 194 -3.73 8.47 15.32
C ASN A 194 -3.29 8.26 16.79
N ILE A 195 -2.48 7.23 17.04
CA ILE A 195 -1.90 7.00 18.37
C ILE A 195 -0.79 8.01 18.68
N ASP A 196 -0.07 8.47 17.66
CA ASP A 196 1.07 9.38 17.79
C ASP A 196 1.08 10.45 16.68
N ASP A 197 2.06 11.35 16.71
CA ASP A 197 2.26 12.38 15.71
C ASP A 197 2.47 11.79 14.31
N THR A 198 1.90 12.46 13.30
CA THR A 198 2.10 12.10 11.90
C THR A 198 2.72 13.24 11.13
N ARG A 199 3.33 12.91 10.00
CA ARG A 199 3.82 13.93 9.05
C ARG A 199 2.70 14.75 8.39
N LEU A 200 1.42 14.45 8.63
CA LEU A 200 0.29 15.24 8.14
C LEU A 200 -0.25 16.24 9.18
N ASP A 201 0.22 16.17 10.44
CA ASP A 201 -0.19 17.07 11.51
C ASP A 201 0.12 18.55 11.17
N ASP A 202 1.15 18.80 10.35
CA ASP A 202 1.56 20.14 9.91
C ASP A 202 0.52 20.85 9.02
N ILE A 203 -0.37 20.08 8.39
CA ILE A 203 -1.42 20.58 7.51
C ILE A 203 -2.83 20.23 7.97
N ALA A 204 -2.98 19.48 9.07
CA ALA A 204 -4.27 19.15 9.65
C ALA A 204 -4.96 20.40 10.22
N ALA A 205 -6.28 20.48 10.07
CA ALA A 205 -7.11 21.44 10.77
C ALA A 205 -7.27 21.03 12.26
N TRP A 206 -7.32 19.72 12.51
CA TRP A 206 -7.34 19.16 13.86
C TRP A 206 -6.76 17.75 13.86
N THR A 207 -6.02 17.44 14.92
CA THR A 207 -5.44 16.11 15.17
C THR A 207 -5.95 15.59 16.51
N TYR A 208 -6.49 14.37 16.51
CA TYR A 208 -6.94 13.67 17.70
C TYR A 208 -6.00 12.51 18.03
N ARG A 209 -5.37 12.56 19.20
CA ARG A 209 -4.44 11.53 19.66
C ARG A 209 -5.07 10.73 20.78
N ALA A 210 -5.29 9.46 20.55
CA ALA A 210 -5.97 8.60 21.51
C ALA A 210 -5.67 7.11 21.28
N PRO A 211 -5.94 6.23 22.27
CA PRO A 211 -5.96 4.79 22.06
C PRO A 211 -6.92 4.40 20.94
N VAL A 212 -6.66 3.24 20.30
CA VAL A 212 -7.44 2.77 19.14
C VAL A 212 -8.94 2.67 19.43
N GLU A 213 -9.32 2.27 20.63
CA GLU A 213 -10.74 2.17 21.04
C GLU A 213 -11.45 3.53 21.04
N ASP A 214 -10.78 4.58 21.52
CA ASP A 214 -11.35 5.92 21.56
C ASP A 214 -11.44 6.55 20.16
N GLN A 215 -10.45 6.28 19.31
CA GLN A 215 -10.53 6.65 17.91
C GLN A 215 -11.70 5.98 17.19
N ALA A 216 -11.98 4.70 17.49
CA ALA A 216 -13.14 4.00 16.95
C ALA A 216 -14.46 4.62 17.47
N ARG A 217 -14.54 4.95 18.77
CA ARG A 217 -15.70 5.64 19.37
C ARG A 217 -15.95 7.00 18.69
N LEU A 218 -14.90 7.77 18.41
CA LEU A 218 -15.00 9.01 17.66
C LEU A 218 -15.55 8.77 16.25
N GLY A 219 -15.08 7.74 15.54
CA GLY A 219 -15.61 7.36 14.23
C GLY A 219 -17.11 7.07 14.26
N PHE A 220 -17.59 6.33 15.28
CA PHE A 220 -19.03 6.09 15.47
C PHE A 220 -19.81 7.37 15.78
N ALA A 221 -19.26 8.27 16.61
CA ALA A 221 -19.91 9.53 16.93
C ALA A 221 -20.04 10.45 15.70
N ILE A 222 -19.01 10.49 14.85
CA ILE A 222 -19.05 11.23 13.58
C ILE A 222 -20.12 10.64 12.65
N ALA A 223 -20.16 9.32 12.50
CA ALA A 223 -21.18 8.67 11.68
C ALA A 223 -22.60 8.97 12.17
N HIS A 224 -22.84 8.88 13.49
CA HIS A 224 -24.14 9.21 14.08
C HIS A 224 -24.56 10.66 13.79
N ALA A 225 -23.65 11.61 13.90
CA ALA A 225 -23.94 13.02 13.64
C ALA A 225 -24.15 13.36 12.14
N LEU A 226 -23.80 12.44 11.23
CA LEU A 226 -24.05 12.59 9.78
C LEU A 226 -25.38 11.96 9.34
N ASP A 227 -25.92 11.04 10.15
CA ASP A 227 -27.22 10.38 9.89
C ASP A 227 -28.41 11.23 10.37
N ASP A 228 -28.18 12.17 11.29
CA ASP A 228 -29.16 13.15 11.80
C ASP A 228 -29.31 14.38 10.88
#